data_AF-A0A976PK74-F1
#
_entry.id   AF-A0A976PK74-F1
#
_cell.length_a   1.000
_cell.length_b   1.000
_cell.length_c   1.000
_cell.angle_alpha   90.00
_cell.angle_beta   90.00
_cell.angle_gamma   90.00
#
_symmetry.space_group_name_H-M   'P 1'
#
loop_
_entity.id
_entity.type
_entity.pdbx_description
1 polymer ?
#
loop_
_entity_poly.entity_id
_entity_poly.type
_entity_poly.pdbx_seq_one_letter_code
_entity_poly.pdbx_strand_id
1 'polypeptide(L)' 'MTIELVPGQHTMQLLIGGHHHIPRNPPVLSEPVTITVN' A
#
# COMPACT_ATOMS: atom_id res chain seq x y z
N MET A 1 -7.57 -7.56 9.80
CA MET A 1 -8.05 -6.17 9.94
C MET A 1 -8.65 -5.79 8.60
N THR A 2 -9.86 -5.23 8.61
CA THR A 2 -10.58 -4.80 7.41
C THR A 2 -10.88 -3.32 7.54
N ILE A 3 -10.80 -2.57 6.44
CA ILE A 3 -11.12 -1.15 6.38
C ILE A 3 -12.21 -1.00 5.33
N GLU A 4 -13.29 -0.32 5.70
CA GLU A 4 -14.37 0.04 4.79
C GLU A 4 -14.01 1.34 4.06
N LEU A 5 -14.19 1.37 2.74
CA LEU A 5 -13.91 2.54 1.91
C LEU A 5 -15.22 3.16 1.44
N VAL A 6 -15.31 4.49 1.51
CA VAL A 6 -16.41 5.25 0.91
C VAL A 6 -16.28 5.28 -0.63
N PRO A 7 -17.38 5.49 -1.38
CA PRO A 7 -17.31 5.72 -2.81
C PRO A 7 -16.36 6.87 -3.18
N GLY A 8 -15.58 6.68 -4.24
CA GLY A 8 -14.56 7.64 -4.69
C GLY A 8 -13.26 7.01 -5.14
N GLN A 9 -12.28 7.85 -5.46
CA GLN A 9 -10.92 7.42 -5.80
C GLN A 9 -10.04 7.25 -4.57
N HIS A 10 -9.29 6.16 -4.55
CA HIS A 10 -8.33 5.83 -3.49
C HIS A 10 -7.01 5.40 -4.11
N THR A 11 -5.89 5.85 -3.52
CA THR A 11 -4.55 5.42 -3.93
C THR A 11 -3.96 4.53 -2.83
N MET A 12 -3.47 3.37 -3.22
CA MET A 12 -2.84 2.40 -2.34
C MET A 12 -1.39 2.16 -2.73
N GLN A 13 -0.54 1.91 -1.74
CA GLN A 13 0.85 1.54 -1.93
C GLN A 13 1.26 0.51 -0.87
N LEU A 14 1.95 -0.54 -1.29
CA LEU A 14 2.45 -1.56 -0.38
C LEU A 14 3.86 -1.19 0.10
N LEU A 15 4.04 -1.20 1.43
CA LEU A 15 5.35 -1.26 2.05
C LEU A 15 5.77 -2.73 2.19
N ILE A 16 6.92 -3.09 1.63
CA ILE A 16 7.40 -4.47 1.62
C ILE A 16 8.31 -4.71 2.82
N GLY A 17 7.88 -5.61 3.71
CA GLY A 17 8.69 -6.09 4.83
C GLY A 17 8.32 -7.53 5.19
N GLY A 18 9.24 -8.46 4.97
CA GLY A 18 9.11 -9.87 5.35
C GLY A 18 10.06 -10.27 6.48
N HIS A 19 10.03 -11.55 6.88
CA HIS A 19 10.83 -12.09 7.99
C HIS A 19 12.36 -11.98 7.79
N HIS A 20 12.84 -11.87 6.56
CA HIS A 20 14.25 -11.61 6.24
C HIS A 20 14.50 -10.16 5.77
N HIS A 21 13.60 -9.23 6.07
CA HIS A 21 13.78 -7.84 5.64
C HIS A 21 14.95 -7.18 6.38
N ILE A 22 15.92 -6.68 5.61
CA ILE A 22 17.00 -5.83 6.09
C ILE A 22 16.53 -4.38 6.01
N PRO A 23 16.66 -3.56 7.08
CA PRO A 23 16.30 -2.16 7.04
C PRO A 23 16.95 -1.44 5.85
N ARG A 24 16.13 -0.86 4.98
CA ARG A 24 16.59 -0.02 3.87
C ARG A 24 16.18 1.43 4.10
N ASN A 25 17.09 2.35 3.77
CA ASN A 25 16.81 3.76 3.68
C ASN A 25 17.25 4.25 2.29
N PRO A 26 16.32 4.54 1.36
CA PRO A 26 14.85 4.57 1.55
C PRO A 26 14.21 3.17 1.68
N PRO A 27 12.97 3.08 2.20
CA PRO A 27 12.21 1.83 2.24
C PRO A 27 11.82 1.36 0.83
N VAL A 28 11.53 0.06 0.68
CA VAL A 28 11.05 -0.49 -0.60
C VAL A 28 9.53 -0.46 -0.65
N LEU A 29 9.02 0.25 -1.65
CA LEU A 29 7.59 0.47 -1.89
C LEU A 29 7.20 -0.11 -3.26
N SER A 30 5.96 -0.57 -3.40
CA SER A 30 5.39 -0.86 -4.72
C SER A 30 5.16 0.44 -5.52
N GLU A 31 4.89 0.31 -6.80
CA GLU A 31 4.25 1.42 -7.52
C GLU A 31 2.87 1.70 -6.90
N PRO A 32 2.43 2.97 -6.86
CA PRO A 32 1.08 3.31 -6.42
C PRO A 32 0.03 2.73 -7.38
N VAL A 33 -1.09 2.28 -6.83
CA VAL A 33 -2.27 1.84 -7.60
C VAL A 33 -3.46 2.69 -7.19
N THR A 34 -4.17 3.22 -8.19
CA THR A 34 -5.44 3.95 -7.98
C THR A 34 -6.61 3.02 -8.27
N ILE A 35 -7.58 2.98 -7.36
CA ILE A 35 -8.86 2.30 -7.54
C ILE A 35 -10.00 3.29 -7.39
N THR A 36 -11.16 2.93 -7.97
CA THR A 36 -12.42 3.65 -7.76
C THR A 36 -13.42 2.71 -7.12
N VAL A 37 -14.05 3.15 -6.04
CA VAL A 37 -15.17 2.47 -5.39
C VAL A 37 -16.46 3.18 -5.81
N ASN A 38 -17.44 2.42 -6.32
CA ASN A 38 -18.74 2.93 -6.75
C ASN A 38 -19.78 2.80 -5.65
#